data_AF-A0A7R9W2H9-F1
#
_entry.id   AF-A0A7R9W2H9-F1
#
_cell.length_a   1.000
_cell.length_b   1.000
_cell.length_c   1.000
_cell.angle_alpha   90.00
_cell.angle_beta   90.00
_cell.angle_gamma   90.00
#
_symmetry.space_group_name_H-M   'P 1'
#
loop_
_entity.id
_entity.type
_entity.pdbx_description
1 polymer ?
#
loop_
_entity_poly.entity_id
_entity_poly.type
_entity_poly.pdbx_seq_one_letter_code
_entity_poly.pdbx_strand_id
1 'polypeptide(L)'
;AGMAHLEQTTQEVAAKARDPLLVSQENRGPSVKQLREANRVFRALSDSISEFSVKDATFSIKGDPIAILEVEVSHDLRHARAYWTLPFTLLDLPERVRLELKNRMQTILDKHGGRLQWM
;
A
#
# COMPACT_ATOMS: atom_id res chain seq x y z
N ALA A 1 -42.96 4.83 -39.31
CA ALA A 1 -42.21 3.85 -38.48
C ALA A 1 -40.68 4.08 -38.53
N GLY A 2 -40.20 5.34 -38.53
CA GLY A 2 -38.75 5.65 -38.61
C GLY A 2 -38.16 6.33 -37.36
N MET A 3 -38.98 7.05 -36.59
CA MET A 3 -38.53 7.79 -35.38
C MET A 3 -38.29 6.86 -34.18
N ALA A 4 -39.12 5.84 -34.00
CA ALA A 4 -38.97 4.87 -32.92
C ALA A 4 -37.66 4.05 -33.01
N HIS A 5 -37.13 3.87 -34.22
CA HIS A 5 -35.87 3.14 -34.41
C HIS A 5 -34.65 4.00 -34.04
N LEU A 6 -34.74 5.32 -34.25
CA LEU A 6 -33.68 6.26 -33.87
C LEU A 6 -33.60 6.44 -32.35
N GLU A 7 -34.74 6.52 -31.66
CA GLU A 7 -34.77 6.63 -30.18
C GLU A 7 -34.20 5.36 -29.52
N GLN A 8 -34.54 4.18 -30.04
CA GLN A 8 -34.02 2.90 -29.55
C GLN A 8 -32.51 2.78 -29.78
N THR A 9 -32.01 3.21 -30.94
CA THR A 9 -30.57 3.20 -31.24
C THR A 9 -29.81 4.19 -30.35
N THR A 10 -30.39 5.35 -30.06
CA THR A 10 -29.74 6.37 -29.21
C THR A 10 -29.65 5.92 -27.74
N GLN A 11 -30.68 5.23 -27.24
CA GLN A 11 -30.68 4.66 -25.89
C GLN A 11 -29.70 3.49 -25.74
N GLU A 12 -29.57 2.63 -26.74
CA GLU A 12 -28.58 1.53 -26.70
C GLU A 12 -27.13 2.02 -26.75
N VAL A 13 -26.86 3.10 -27.51
CA VAL A 13 -25.52 3.72 -27.55
C VAL A 13 -25.21 4.44 -26.23
N ALA A 14 -26.18 5.13 -25.63
CA ALA A 14 -26.01 5.78 -24.32
C ALA A 14 -25.85 4.77 -23.17
N ALA A 15 -26.51 3.61 -23.24
CA ALA A 15 -26.37 2.54 -22.26
C ALA A 15 -25.00 1.83 -22.35
N LYS A 16 -24.42 1.73 -23.56
CA LYS A 16 -23.08 1.16 -23.79
C LYS A 16 -21.93 2.15 -23.57
N ALA A 17 -22.21 3.46 -23.58
CA ALA A 17 -21.22 4.53 -23.35
C ALA A 17 -20.97 4.87 -21.87
N ARG A 18 -21.39 4.01 -20.93
CA ARG A 18 -21.13 4.22 -19.49
C ARG A 18 -19.75 3.79 -19.02
N ASP A 19 -19.00 3.04 -19.83
CA ASP A 19 -17.58 2.86 -19.58
C ASP A 19 -16.78 3.76 -20.54
N PRO A 20 -16.03 4.75 -20.01
CA PRO A 20 -15.11 5.49 -20.85
C PRO A 20 -14.02 4.52 -21.31
N LEU A 21 -14.10 4.13 -22.59
CA LEU A 21 -13.17 3.27 -23.34
C LEU A 21 -11.70 3.72 -23.34
N LEU A 22 -11.37 4.82 -22.64
CA LEU A 22 -10.07 5.48 -22.64
C LEU A 22 -9.53 5.81 -21.24
N VAL A 23 -10.18 5.36 -20.15
CA VAL A 23 -9.52 5.43 -18.84
C VAL A 23 -8.86 4.08 -18.60
N SER A 24 -7.61 3.96 -19.07
CA SER A 24 -6.69 2.94 -18.56
C SER A 24 -6.85 2.90 -17.04
N GLN A 25 -7.16 1.73 -16.47
CA GLN A 25 -7.39 1.56 -15.04
C GLN A 25 -6.26 2.14 -14.16
N GLU A 26 -5.09 2.37 -14.75
CA GLU A 26 -3.91 3.02 -14.14
C GLU A 26 -4.12 4.47 -13.69
N ASN A 27 -5.13 5.20 -14.18
CA ASN A 27 -5.35 6.62 -13.82
C ASN A 27 -6.49 6.88 -12.81
N ARG A 28 -7.14 5.82 -12.30
CA ARG A 28 -8.11 5.99 -11.21
C ARG A 28 -7.36 5.82 -9.88
N GLY A 29 -7.29 6.89 -9.10
CA GLY A 29 -6.76 6.85 -7.73
C GLY A 29 -7.44 5.77 -6.86
N PRO A 30 -6.91 5.50 -5.66
CA PRO A 30 -7.34 4.36 -4.86
C PRO A 30 -8.84 4.42 -4.55
N SER A 31 -9.51 3.29 -4.73
CA SER A 31 -10.93 3.17 -4.38
C SER A 31 -11.14 3.31 -2.87
N VAL A 32 -12.34 3.70 -2.45
CA VAL A 32 -12.71 3.79 -1.02
C VAL A 32 -12.48 2.46 -0.30
N LYS A 33 -12.68 1.32 -0.99
CA LYS A 33 -12.39 -0.01 -0.45
C LYS A 33 -10.89 -0.20 -0.21
N GLN A 34 -10.04 0.17 -1.15
CA GLN A 34 -8.58 0.12 -0.97
C GLN A 34 -8.12 1.01 0.18
N LEU A 35 -8.61 2.25 0.26
CA LEU A 35 -8.29 3.18 1.36
C LEU A 35 -8.69 2.60 2.73
N ARG A 36 -9.85 1.94 2.81
CA ARG A 36 -10.31 1.32 4.06
C ARG A 36 -9.44 0.13 4.46
N GLU A 37 -9.11 -0.73 3.51
CA GLU A 37 -8.25 -1.89 3.76
C GLU A 37 -6.81 -1.48 4.07
N ALA A 38 -6.27 -0.49 3.36
CA ALA A 38 -4.98 0.13 3.65
C ALA A 38 -4.90 0.63 5.09
N ASN A 39 -5.90 1.38 5.55
CA ASN A 39 -5.98 1.84 6.93
C ASN A 39 -6.08 0.69 7.95
N ARG A 40 -6.83 -0.37 7.62
CA ARG A 40 -6.95 -1.55 8.49
C ARG A 40 -5.59 -2.23 8.65
N VAL A 41 -4.88 -2.45 7.55
CA VAL A 41 -3.57 -3.09 7.54
C VAL A 41 -2.53 -2.20 8.23
N PHE A 42 -2.54 -0.89 7.96
CA PHE A 42 -1.66 0.08 8.62
C PHE A 42 -1.76 0.02 10.15
N ARG A 43 -2.99 0.05 10.69
CA ARG A 43 -3.21 -0.04 12.14
C ARG A 43 -2.74 -1.38 12.68
N ALA A 44 -3.16 -2.47 12.06
CA ALA A 44 -2.79 -3.82 12.49
C ALA A 44 -1.26 -4.02 12.51
N LEU A 45 -0.56 -3.57 11.47
CA LEU A 45 0.91 -3.63 11.41
C LEU A 45 1.56 -2.76 12.48
N SER A 46 1.09 -1.52 12.66
CA SER A 46 1.65 -0.59 13.64
C SER A 46 1.50 -1.12 15.06
N ASP A 47 0.31 -1.62 15.41
CA ASP A 47 0.01 -2.20 16.72
C ASP A 47 0.85 -3.46 16.95
N SER A 48 0.93 -4.34 15.94
CA SER A 48 1.72 -5.57 16.02
C SER A 48 3.20 -5.27 16.21
N ILE A 49 3.79 -4.35 15.43
CA ILE A 49 5.20 -4.00 15.55
C ILE A 49 5.48 -3.40 16.93
N SER A 50 4.59 -2.52 17.43
CA SER A 50 4.72 -1.95 18.77
C SER A 50 4.70 -3.03 19.85
N GLU A 51 3.72 -3.93 19.82
CA GLU A 51 3.61 -5.00 20.82
C GLU A 51 4.78 -6.00 20.74
N PHE A 52 5.15 -6.44 19.53
CA PHE A 52 6.27 -7.35 19.34
C PHE A 52 7.60 -6.72 19.78
N SER A 53 7.80 -5.43 19.51
CA SER A 53 9.05 -4.73 19.85
C SER A 53 9.30 -4.61 21.36
N VAL A 54 8.26 -4.74 22.20
CA VAL A 54 8.40 -4.81 23.66
C VAL A 54 9.02 -6.15 24.10
N LYS A 55 8.71 -7.24 23.38
CA LYS A 55 9.10 -8.60 23.74
C LYS A 55 10.36 -9.06 23.00
N ASP A 56 10.55 -8.59 21.77
CA ASP A 56 11.61 -9.02 20.86
C ASP A 56 12.18 -7.81 20.10
N ALA A 57 13.51 -7.71 20.07
CA ALA A 57 14.19 -6.61 19.40
C ALA A 57 14.25 -6.74 17.85
N THR A 58 13.63 -7.76 17.26
CA THR A 58 13.71 -8.06 15.83
C THR A 58 13.25 -6.90 14.95
N PHE A 59 12.17 -6.20 15.33
CA PHE A 59 11.63 -5.04 14.59
C PHE A 59 11.92 -3.70 15.27
N SER A 60 12.90 -3.67 16.18
CA SER A 60 13.33 -2.46 16.85
C SER A 60 14.83 -2.22 16.65
N ILE A 61 15.22 -0.96 16.79
CA ILE A 61 16.62 -0.54 16.68
C ILE A 61 16.91 0.30 17.92
N LYS A 62 17.85 -0.17 18.74
CA LYS A 62 18.16 0.41 20.06
C LYS A 62 16.95 0.49 21.00
N GLY A 63 15.98 -0.42 20.84
CA GLY A 63 14.75 -0.46 21.64
C GLY A 63 13.60 0.34 21.05
N ASP A 64 13.84 1.15 20.01
CA ASP A 64 12.79 1.91 19.33
C ASP A 64 12.23 1.11 18.14
N PRO A 65 10.91 0.87 18.06
CA PRO A 65 10.29 0.15 16.95
C PRO A 65 10.41 0.93 15.64
N ILE A 66 10.52 0.21 14.51
CA ILE A 66 10.36 0.83 13.19
C ILE A 66 8.97 1.44 13.03
N ALA A 67 8.86 2.53 12.28
CA ALA A 67 7.58 3.18 12.03
C ALA A 67 7.05 2.79 10.65
N ILE A 68 5.76 2.46 10.56
CA ILE A 68 5.05 2.34 9.29
C ILE A 68 4.61 3.74 8.86
N LEU A 69 4.97 4.13 7.64
CA LEU A 69 4.61 5.42 7.06
C LEU A 69 3.28 5.34 6.33
N GLU A 70 3.11 4.31 5.50
CA GLU A 70 1.97 4.16 4.63
C GLU A 70 1.76 2.70 4.24
N VAL A 71 0.53 2.34 3.90
CA VAL A 71 0.20 1.05 3.30
C VAL A 71 -0.60 1.30 2.03
N GLU A 72 -0.17 0.71 0.92
CA GLU A 72 -0.91 0.65 -0.32
C GLU A 72 -1.50 -0.75 -0.51
N VAL A 73 -2.70 -0.82 -1.06
CA VAL A 73 -3.39 -2.09 -1.34
C VAL A 73 -3.71 -2.17 -2.83
N SER A 74 -3.40 -3.31 -3.44
CA SER A 74 -3.67 -3.58 -4.86
C SER A 74 -5.17 -3.49 -5.17
N HIS A 75 -5.51 -3.24 -6.44
CA HIS A 75 -6.90 -3.07 -6.87
C HIS A 75 -7.77 -4.32 -6.64
N ASP A 76 -7.17 -5.51 -6.66
CA ASP A 76 -7.83 -6.79 -6.35
C ASP A 76 -7.94 -7.10 -4.85
N LEU A 77 -7.42 -6.21 -3.99
CA LEU A 77 -7.36 -6.35 -2.53
C LEU A 77 -6.58 -7.58 -2.03
N ARG A 78 -5.76 -8.19 -2.89
CA ARG A 78 -4.99 -9.41 -2.53
C ARG A 78 -3.60 -9.12 -2.02
N HIS A 79 -3.02 -7.98 -2.40
CA HIS A 79 -1.66 -7.61 -2.06
C HIS A 79 -1.65 -6.27 -1.33
N ALA A 80 -0.77 -6.15 -0.35
CA ALA A 80 -0.52 -4.91 0.36
C ALA A 80 0.99 -4.64 0.38
N ARG A 81 1.36 -3.37 0.21
CA ARG A 81 2.73 -2.89 0.31
C ARG A 81 2.80 -1.90 1.46
N ALA A 82 3.62 -2.20 2.46
CA ALA A 82 3.86 -1.31 3.59
C ALA A 82 5.19 -0.58 3.41
N TYR A 83 5.17 0.74 3.56
CA TYR A 83 6.35 1.59 3.59
C TYR A 83 6.72 1.85 5.04
N TRP A 84 8.01 1.72 5.36
CA TRP A 84 8.51 1.83 6.71
C TRP A 84 9.75 2.73 6.77
N THR A 85 10.04 3.24 7.97
CA THR A 85 11.24 4.02 8.25
C THR A 85 11.91 3.58 9.53
N LEU A 86 13.21 3.88 9.62
CA LEU A 86 13.95 3.83 10.87
C LEU A 86 13.35 4.82 11.89
N PRO A 87 13.47 4.53 13.20
CA PRO A 87 13.09 5.46 14.25
C PRO A 87 13.73 6.85 14.07
N PHE A 88 12.96 7.91 14.33
CA PHE A 88 13.43 9.29 14.22
C PHE A 88 14.59 9.62 15.16
N THR A 89 14.72 8.88 16.27
CA THR A 89 15.84 8.94 17.22
C THR A 89 17.19 8.61 16.58
N LEU A 90 17.20 8.03 15.37
CA LEU A 90 18.40 7.68 14.61
C LEU A 90 18.75 8.71 13.53
N LEU A 91 18.00 9.81 13.40
CA LEU A 91 18.26 10.83 12.39
C LEU A 91 19.64 11.49 12.53
N ASP A 92 20.13 11.62 13.77
CA ASP A 92 21.42 12.25 14.08
C ASP A 92 22.63 11.35 13.74
N LEU A 93 22.40 10.10 13.34
CA LEU A 93 23.48 9.20 12.94
C LEU A 93 24.03 9.55 11.55
N PRO A 94 25.33 9.31 11.32
CA PRO A 94 25.92 9.45 9.98
C PRO A 94 25.14 8.63 8.95
N GLU A 95 24.98 9.19 7.75
CA GLU A 95 24.21 8.57 6.66
C GLU A 95 24.63 7.12 6.37
N ARG A 96 25.94 6.85 6.37
CA ARG A 96 26.48 5.50 6.19
C ARG A 96 25.93 4.50 7.21
N VAL A 97 25.85 4.90 8.48
CA VAL A 97 25.34 4.05 9.57
C VAL A 97 23.83 3.84 9.43
N ARG A 98 23.09 4.90 9.06
CA ARG A 98 21.65 4.78 8.79
C ARG A 98 21.37 3.84 7.61
N LEU A 99 22.17 3.91 6.55
CA LEU A 99 22.03 3.03 5.39
C LEU A 99 22.30 1.56 5.77
N GLU A 100 23.34 1.30 6.56
CA GLU A 100 23.64 -0.05 7.04
C GLU A 100 22.51 -0.62 7.89
N LEU A 101 21.98 0.18 8.83
CA LEU A 101 20.84 -0.20 9.66
C LEU A 101 19.58 -0.46 8.82
N LYS A 102 19.31 0.40 7.83
CA LYS A 102 18.20 0.22 6.89
C LYS A 102 18.33 -1.09 6.13
N ASN A 103 19.50 -1.39 5.56
CA ASN A 103 19.74 -2.61 4.80
C ASN A 103 19.61 -3.86 5.67
N ARG A 104 20.12 -3.81 6.91
CA ARG A 104 19.97 -4.89 7.87
C ARG A 104 18.49 -5.14 8.19
N MET A 105 17.73 -4.08 8.49
CA MET A 105 16.32 -4.20 8.82
C MET A 105 15.50 -4.69 7.62
N GLN A 106 15.79 -4.20 6.41
CA GLN A 106 15.17 -4.72 5.19
C GLN A 106 15.43 -6.23 5.03
N THR A 107 16.66 -6.67 5.25
CA THR A 107 17.01 -8.11 5.20
C THR A 107 16.22 -8.93 6.23
N ILE A 108 15.99 -8.40 7.42
CA ILE A 108 15.18 -9.06 8.45
C ILE A 108 13.72 -9.17 7.98
N LEU A 109 13.14 -8.07 7.50
CA LEU A 109 11.79 -8.05 6.97
C LEU A 109 11.64 -9.07 5.83
N ASP A 110 12.58 -9.10 4.89
CA ASP A 110 12.56 -10.03 3.75
C ASP A 110 12.57 -11.50 4.18
N LYS A 111 13.34 -11.84 5.23
CA LYS A 111 13.40 -13.20 5.79
C LYS A 111 12.09 -13.62 6.48
N HIS A 112 11.40 -12.69 7.11
CA HIS A 112 10.19 -12.97 7.91
C HIS A 112 8.88 -12.79 7.12
N GLY A 113 8.95 -12.65 5.79
CA GLY A 113 7.77 -12.60 4.92
C GLY A 113 7.60 -11.30 4.12
N GLY A 114 8.50 -10.34 4.28
CA GLY A 114 8.59 -9.15 3.45
C GLY A 114 9.13 -9.46 2.06
N ARG A 115 8.47 -10.30 1.27
CA ARG A 115 8.79 -10.35 -0.17
C ARG A 115 8.36 -9.04 -0.81
N LEU A 116 9.32 -8.12 -0.94
CA LEU A 116 9.28 -7.07 -1.94
C LEU A 116 9.13 -7.73 -3.32
N GLN A 117 7.90 -7.82 -3.83
CA GLN A 117 7.70 -7.93 -5.27
C GLN A 117 8.01 -6.55 -5.87
N TRP A 118 9.29 -6.35 -6.17
CA TRP A 118 9.71 -5.57 -7.32
C TRP A 118 9.96 -6.56 -8.43
N MET A 119 8.95 -6.73 -9.29
CA MET A 119 9.01 -7.15 -10.69
C MET A 119 7.57 -7.28 -11.20
#